data_AF-A0AAJ6L613-F1
#
_entry.id   AF-A0AAJ6L613-F1
#
_cell.length_a   1.000
_cell.length_b   1.000
_cell.length_c   1.000
_cell.angle_alpha   90.00
_cell.angle_beta   90.00
_cell.angle_gamma   90.00
#
_symmetry.space_group_name_H-M   'P 1'
#
loop_
_entity.id
_entity.type
_entity.pdbx_description
1 polymer ?
#
loop_
_entity_poly.entity_id
_entity_poly.type
_entity_poly.pdbx_seq_one_letter_code
_entity_poly.pdbx_strand_id
1 'polypeptide(L)'
;MRTVFVFPESEQASVVALLDRLSPGQRNPWLVDGCLYGELTSAGEDLYADWEPEAVRGLTRACGRLPGWALQVDVSGRVDGTVEVRRLTLALLVRGGVAVDDYSDHPWTAEEIADDVTVDGLRFFDFATYHERTRQRSDLSPPAQTS
;
A
#
# COMPACT_ATOMS: atom_id res chain seq x y z
N MET A 1 8.10 9.62 -2.99
CA MET A 1 6.70 9.37 -2.63
C MET A 1 6.64 7.95 -2.12
N ARG A 2 5.69 7.60 -1.25
CA ARG A 2 5.56 6.25 -0.71
C ARG A 2 4.13 5.81 -0.98
N THR A 3 3.95 4.63 -1.52
CA THR A 3 2.69 4.21 -2.11
C THR A 3 2.14 2.99 -1.38
N VAL A 4 0.82 2.96 -1.26
CA VAL A 4 0.05 1.81 -0.79
C VAL A 4 -1.01 1.52 -1.84
N PHE A 5 -1.10 0.27 -2.28
CA PHE A 5 -2.22 -0.21 -3.05
C PHE A 5 -3.19 -0.94 -2.12
N VAL A 6 -4.45 -0.52 -2.11
CA VAL A 6 -5.51 -1.18 -1.36
C VAL A 6 -6.43 -1.89 -2.36
N PHE A 7 -6.72 -3.16 -2.09
CA PHE A 7 -7.60 -4.02 -2.89
C PHE A 7 -8.81 -4.47 -2.04
N PRO A 8 -9.84 -3.62 -1.91
CA PRO A 8 -11.01 -3.92 -1.08
C PRO A 8 -11.87 -5.01 -1.70
N GLU A 9 -12.50 -5.83 -0.85
CA GLU A 9 -13.62 -6.69 -1.30
C GLU A 9 -14.92 -5.91 -1.54
N SER A 10 -15.01 -4.70 -0.99
CA SER A 10 -16.14 -3.78 -1.19
C SER A 10 -16.28 -3.36 -2.66
N GLU A 11 -17.49 -2.99 -3.07
CA GLU A 11 -17.71 -2.41 -4.40
C GLU A 11 -17.00 -1.06 -4.55
N GLN A 12 -16.48 -0.78 -5.75
CA GLN A 12 -15.80 0.49 -6.08
C GLN A 12 -16.65 1.72 -5.74
N ALA A 13 -17.98 1.66 -5.95
CA ALA A 13 -18.90 2.74 -5.60
C ALA A 13 -18.93 3.03 -4.09
N SER A 14 -18.78 2.00 -3.24
CA SER A 14 -18.70 2.18 -1.78
C SER A 14 -17.41 2.85 -1.36
N VAL A 15 -16.30 2.53 -2.04
CA VAL A 15 -15.00 3.19 -1.82
C VAL A 15 -15.03 4.64 -2.27
N VAL A 16 -15.61 4.93 -3.45
CA VAL A 16 -15.82 6.31 -3.92
C VAL A 16 -16.64 7.11 -2.90
N ALA A 17 -17.76 6.56 -2.42
CA ALA A 17 -18.60 7.25 -1.44
C ALA A 17 -17.87 7.49 -0.10
N LEU A 18 -16.98 6.58 0.31
CA LEU A 18 -16.13 6.79 1.47
C LEU A 18 -15.15 7.94 1.24
N LEU A 19 -14.43 7.93 0.13
CA LEU A 19 -13.42 8.95 -0.20
C LEU A 19 -14.05 10.33 -0.42
N ASP A 20 -15.20 10.43 -1.07
CA ASP A 20 -15.93 11.69 -1.27
C ASP A 20 -16.34 12.31 0.08
N ARG A 21 -16.64 11.50 1.10
CA ARG A 21 -16.92 11.99 2.46
C ARG A 21 -15.65 12.46 3.19
N LEU A 22 -14.51 11.79 2.94
CA LEU A 22 -13.24 12.09 3.60
C LEU A 22 -12.49 13.26 2.95
N SER A 23 -12.79 13.56 1.68
CA SER A 23 -12.18 14.62 0.88
C SER A 23 -13.25 15.51 0.24
N PRO A 24 -14.02 16.28 1.04
CA PRO A 24 -15.10 17.10 0.52
C PRO A 24 -14.57 18.16 -0.44
N GLY A 25 -15.07 18.15 -1.68
CA GLY A 25 -14.74 19.16 -2.70
C GLY A 25 -13.49 18.86 -3.54
N GLN A 26 -12.81 17.73 -3.32
CA GLN A 26 -11.68 17.31 -4.15
C GLN A 26 -11.74 15.80 -4.43
N ARG A 27 -11.66 15.43 -5.72
CA ARG A 27 -11.81 14.03 -6.18
C ARG A 27 -10.64 13.51 -7.02
N ASN A 28 -9.89 14.36 -7.71
CA ASN A 28 -8.84 13.94 -8.63
C ASN A 28 -7.52 14.67 -8.34
N PRO A 29 -6.63 14.08 -7.51
CA PRO A 29 -6.88 12.91 -6.64
C PRO A 29 -7.70 13.29 -5.40
N TRP A 30 -8.29 12.32 -4.70
CA TRP A 30 -8.85 12.57 -3.35
C TRP A 30 -7.71 12.98 -2.41
N LEU A 31 -7.94 13.99 -1.56
CA LEU A 31 -6.99 14.41 -0.54
C LEU A 31 -7.55 14.09 0.85
N VAL A 32 -7.09 12.98 1.42
CA VAL A 32 -7.53 12.52 2.74
C VAL A 32 -6.52 12.96 3.80
N ASP A 33 -7.03 13.54 4.89
CA ASP A 33 -6.23 14.06 6.01
C ASP A 33 -5.13 15.07 5.63
N GLY A 34 -5.25 15.70 4.45
CA GLY A 34 -4.29 16.69 3.96
C GLY A 34 -2.94 16.14 3.51
N CYS A 35 -2.72 14.81 3.54
CA CYS A 35 -1.43 14.21 3.21
C CYS A 35 -1.48 12.92 2.39
N LEU A 36 -2.67 12.31 2.24
CA LEU A 36 -2.90 11.10 1.46
C LEU A 36 -3.57 11.46 0.15
N TYR A 37 -2.97 11.06 -0.96
CA TYR A 37 -3.51 11.27 -2.30
C TYR A 37 -4.05 9.95 -2.83
N GLY A 38 -5.37 9.84 -2.97
CA GLY A 38 -6.04 8.63 -3.44
C GLY A 38 -6.41 8.71 -4.92
N GLU A 39 -6.16 7.65 -5.67
CA GLU A 39 -6.59 7.49 -7.07
C GLU A 39 -7.04 6.04 -7.33
N LEU A 40 -8.13 5.88 -8.08
CA LEU A 40 -8.60 4.55 -8.49
C LEU A 40 -7.86 4.14 -9.75
N THR A 41 -7.20 3.00 -9.70
CA THR A 41 -6.43 2.46 -10.82
C THR A 41 -7.05 1.14 -11.25
N SER A 42 -7.28 0.96 -12.56
CA SER A 42 -7.87 -0.27 -13.10
C SER A 42 -6.81 -1.19 -13.72
N ALA A 43 -7.09 -2.50 -13.74
CA ALA A 43 -6.21 -3.48 -14.36
C ALA A 43 -6.02 -3.27 -15.88
N GLY A 44 -6.91 -2.52 -16.53
CA GLY A 44 -6.82 -2.18 -17.95
C GLY A 44 -6.01 -0.92 -18.26
N GLU A 45 -5.58 -0.18 -17.24
CA GLU A 45 -4.90 1.13 -17.33
C GLU A 45 -3.50 1.11 -16.70
N ASP A 46 -2.88 -0.06 -16.55
CA ASP A 46 -1.51 -0.25 -16.06
C ASP A 46 -1.32 -0.51 -14.55
N LEU A 47 -2.38 -0.88 -13.79
CA LEU A 47 -2.27 -1.22 -12.35
C LEU A 47 -1.11 -2.18 -11.99
N TYR A 48 -0.80 -3.13 -12.88
CA TYR A 48 0.22 -4.15 -12.66
C TYR A 48 1.48 -3.96 -13.52
N ALA A 49 1.62 -2.84 -14.23
CA ALA A 49 2.71 -2.68 -15.21
C ALA A 49 4.11 -2.74 -14.58
N ASP A 50 4.27 -2.16 -13.39
CA ASP A 50 5.54 -2.12 -12.66
C ASP A 50 5.65 -3.22 -11.58
N TRP A 51 4.68 -4.14 -11.52
CA TRP A 51 4.65 -5.18 -10.50
C TRP A 51 5.46 -6.41 -10.92
N GLU A 52 6.28 -6.91 -10.00
CA GLU A 52 6.97 -8.18 -10.20
C GLU A 52 5.96 -9.33 -10.32
N PRO A 53 6.18 -10.30 -11.24
CA PRO A 53 5.23 -11.39 -11.46
C PRO A 53 4.94 -12.24 -10.20
N GLU A 54 5.89 -12.37 -9.27
CA GLU A 54 5.64 -13.08 -8.01
C GLU A 54 4.76 -12.27 -7.05
N ALA A 55 4.90 -10.94 -7.00
CA ALA A 55 4.04 -10.07 -6.21
C ALA A 55 2.58 -10.17 -6.69
N VAL A 56 2.36 -10.16 -8.02
CA VAL A 56 1.02 -10.36 -8.61
C VAL A 56 0.45 -11.74 -8.27
N ARG A 57 1.28 -12.79 -8.26
CA ARG A 57 0.86 -14.14 -7.84
C ARG A 57 0.52 -14.19 -6.35
N GLY A 58 1.31 -13.56 -5.49
CA GLY A 58 1.05 -13.43 -4.06
C GLY A 58 -0.28 -12.75 -3.79
N LEU A 59 -0.50 -11.59 -4.41
CA LEU A 59 -1.77 -10.86 -4.36
C LEU A 59 -2.95 -11.71 -4.85
N THR A 60 -2.81 -12.38 -6.00
CA THR A 60 -3.86 -13.24 -6.57
C THR A 60 -4.24 -14.38 -5.61
N ARG A 61 -3.25 -14.99 -4.94
CA ARG A 61 -3.50 -16.02 -3.93
C ARG A 61 -4.23 -15.44 -2.72
N ALA A 62 -3.80 -14.29 -2.22
CA ALA A 62 -4.41 -13.62 -1.08
C ALA A 62 -5.87 -13.21 -1.34
N CYS A 63 -6.17 -12.71 -2.53
CA CYS A 63 -7.53 -12.33 -2.93
C CYS A 63 -8.38 -13.48 -3.49
N GLY A 64 -7.79 -14.66 -3.71
CA GLY A 64 -8.41 -15.80 -4.41
C GLY A 64 -8.71 -15.58 -5.91
N ARG A 65 -8.42 -14.39 -6.43
CA ARG A 65 -8.55 -13.98 -7.83
C ARG A 65 -7.66 -12.76 -8.08
N LEU A 66 -7.34 -12.48 -9.33
CA LEU A 66 -6.65 -11.24 -9.70
C LEU A 66 -7.63 -10.05 -9.56
N PRO A 67 -7.34 -9.04 -8.73
CA PRO A 67 -8.20 -7.87 -8.62
C PRO A 67 -8.30 -7.09 -9.94
N GLY A 68 -9.49 -6.58 -10.25
CA GLY A 68 -9.72 -5.76 -11.45
C GLY A 68 -9.39 -4.28 -11.28
N TRP A 69 -9.20 -3.82 -10.04
CA TRP A 69 -8.93 -2.44 -9.68
C TRP A 69 -8.32 -2.37 -8.28
N ALA A 70 -7.70 -1.23 -7.96
CA ALA A 70 -7.19 -0.89 -6.64
C ALA A 70 -7.45 0.59 -6.35
N LEU A 71 -7.37 0.96 -5.08
CA LEU A 71 -7.09 2.33 -4.68
C LEU A 71 -5.58 2.47 -4.47
N GLN A 72 -4.91 3.26 -5.30
CA GLN A 72 -3.56 3.71 -5.03
C GLN A 72 -3.63 4.90 -4.06
N VAL A 73 -2.83 4.83 -2.99
CA VAL A 73 -2.70 5.88 -1.99
C VAL A 73 -1.25 6.30 -1.91
N ASP A 74 -0.97 7.51 -2.36
CA ASP A 74 0.35 8.11 -2.29
C ASP A 74 0.47 8.98 -1.03
N VAL A 75 1.54 8.75 -0.28
CA VAL A 75 1.90 9.51 0.91
C VAL A 75 3.12 10.38 0.61
N SER A 76 2.98 11.68 0.88
CA SER A 76 4.10 12.62 0.77
C SER A 76 5.27 12.17 1.64
N GLY A 77 6.49 12.15 1.10
CA GLY A 77 7.70 11.83 1.86
C GLY A 77 8.12 12.92 2.87
N ARG A 78 7.39 14.04 2.93
CA ARG A 78 7.68 15.17 3.84
C ARG A 78 6.99 15.06 5.19
N VAL A 79 6.08 14.10 5.34
CA VAL A 79 5.33 13.84 6.57
C VAL A 79 5.48 12.37 6.94
N ASP A 80 5.16 11.99 8.17
CA ASP A 80 5.18 10.59 8.57
C ASP A 80 4.08 9.80 7.83
N GLY A 81 2.80 10.18 8.04
CA GLY A 81 1.64 9.65 7.32
C GLY A 81 1.21 8.25 7.74
N THR A 82 1.91 7.59 8.68
CA THR A 82 1.65 6.20 9.08
C THR A 82 0.29 6.05 9.74
N VAL A 83 -0.09 7.00 10.60
CA VAL A 83 -1.37 6.93 11.32
C VAL A 83 -2.53 7.11 10.34
N GLU A 84 -2.43 8.09 9.46
CA GLU A 84 -3.43 8.42 8.46
C GLU A 84 -3.62 7.26 7.47
N VAL A 85 -2.52 6.71 6.92
CA VAL A 85 -2.61 5.60 5.95
C VAL A 85 -3.18 4.34 6.60
N ARG A 86 -2.78 4.00 7.83
CA ARG A 86 -3.36 2.86 8.55
C ARG A 86 -4.85 3.03 8.77
N ARG A 87 -5.29 4.21 9.21
CA ARG A 87 -6.70 4.48 9.45
C ARG A 87 -7.52 4.38 8.16
N LEU A 88 -7.03 4.95 7.06
CA LEU A 88 -7.70 4.87 5.77
C LEU A 88 -7.76 3.42 5.26
N THR A 89 -6.65 2.70 5.31
CA THR A 89 -6.58 1.28 4.87
C THR A 89 -7.53 0.40 5.68
N LEU A 90 -7.57 0.54 7.02
CA LEU A 90 -8.51 -0.20 7.86
C LEU A 90 -9.98 0.11 7.49
N ALA A 91 -10.30 1.37 7.19
CA ALA A 91 -11.64 1.75 6.78
C ALA A 91 -12.03 1.15 5.41
N LEU A 92 -11.07 1.07 4.48
CA LEU A 92 -11.28 0.49 3.15
C LEU A 92 -11.44 -1.04 3.20
N LEU A 93 -10.69 -1.70 4.09
CA LEU A 93 -10.66 -3.15 4.25
C LEU A 93 -11.68 -3.69 5.27
N VAL A 94 -12.62 -2.85 5.74
CA VAL A 94 -13.62 -3.24 6.75
C VAL A 94 -14.50 -4.43 6.33
N ARG A 95 -14.62 -4.68 5.02
CA ARG A 95 -15.36 -5.82 4.45
C ARG A 95 -14.45 -6.92 3.91
N GLY A 96 -13.16 -6.88 4.20
CA GLY A 96 -12.15 -7.78 3.62
C GLY A 96 -11.38 -7.15 2.47
N GLY A 97 -10.45 -7.94 1.93
CA GLY A 97 -9.42 -7.50 0.99
C GLY A 97 -8.05 -7.37 1.65
N VAL A 98 -7.09 -6.84 0.89
CA VAL A 98 -5.70 -6.68 1.33
C VAL A 98 -5.11 -5.35 0.89
N ALA A 99 -4.04 -4.92 1.55
CA ALA A 99 -3.20 -3.81 1.12
C ALA A 99 -1.77 -4.28 0.86
N VAL A 100 -1.08 -3.63 -0.07
CA VAL A 100 0.34 -3.85 -0.37
C VAL A 100 1.03 -2.49 -0.25
N ASP A 101 2.19 -2.45 0.38
CA ASP A 101 3.02 -1.26 0.52
C ASP A 101 4.37 -1.41 -0.21
N ASP A 102 5.10 -0.30 -0.37
CA ASP A 102 6.42 -0.30 -1.01
C ASP A 102 7.51 -1.05 -0.23
N TYR A 103 7.24 -1.52 0.99
CA TYR A 103 8.26 -1.97 1.93
C TYR A 103 8.30 -3.47 2.09
N SER A 104 7.22 -4.17 1.72
CA SER A 104 7.06 -5.59 1.91
C SER A 104 6.34 -6.24 0.72
N ASP A 105 6.74 -7.46 0.40
CA ASP A 105 6.02 -8.29 -0.59
C ASP A 105 4.75 -8.93 0.00
N HIS A 106 4.43 -8.64 1.27
CA HIS A 106 3.33 -9.24 2.03
C HIS A 106 2.01 -8.50 1.76
N PRO A 107 0.95 -9.19 1.30
CA PRO A 107 -0.39 -8.62 1.28
C PRO A 107 -0.99 -8.57 2.70
N TRP A 108 -1.20 -7.36 3.21
CA TRP A 108 -1.67 -7.08 4.56
C TRP A 108 -3.19 -7.10 4.67
N THR A 109 -3.73 -7.88 5.59
CA THR A 109 -5.15 -7.87 5.95
C THR A 109 -5.48 -6.78 6.96
N ALA A 110 -6.76 -6.43 7.10
CA ALA A 110 -7.21 -5.49 8.13
C ALA A 110 -6.87 -5.96 9.56
N GLU A 111 -6.94 -7.27 9.81
CA GLU A 111 -6.61 -7.87 11.12
C GLU A 111 -5.12 -7.69 11.43
N GLU A 112 -4.23 -8.03 10.50
CA GLU A 112 -2.78 -7.85 10.67
C GLU A 112 -2.40 -6.38 10.87
N ILE A 113 -3.04 -5.46 10.14
CA ILE A 113 -2.82 -4.02 10.30
C ILE A 113 -3.37 -3.54 11.65
N ALA A 114 -4.52 -4.04 12.11
CA ALA A 114 -5.09 -3.62 13.39
C ALA A 114 -4.22 -4.10 14.58
N ASP A 115 -3.73 -5.34 14.50
CA ASP A 115 -2.94 -5.99 15.55
C ASP A 115 -1.45 -5.64 15.51
N ASP A 116 -1.02 -4.82 14.55
CA ASP A 116 0.37 -4.43 14.33
C ASP A 116 1.30 -5.63 14.14
N VAL A 117 0.82 -6.63 13.40
CA VAL A 117 1.55 -7.87 13.11
C VAL A 117 2.85 -7.55 12.37
N THR A 118 3.89 -8.30 12.72
CA THR A 118 5.20 -8.23 12.06
C THR A 118 5.41 -9.46 11.18
N VAL A 119 5.60 -9.23 9.88
CA VAL A 119 5.89 -10.26 8.86
C VAL A 119 7.25 -9.96 8.24
N ASP A 120 8.13 -10.96 8.20
CA ASP A 120 9.54 -10.80 7.78
C ASP A 120 10.26 -9.63 8.47
N GLY A 121 9.85 -9.37 9.71
CA GLY A 121 10.38 -8.30 10.54
C GLY A 121 9.91 -6.89 10.16
N LEU A 122 8.99 -6.74 9.21
CA LEU A 122 8.36 -5.46 8.89
C LEU A 122 6.91 -5.46 9.37
N ARG A 123 6.39 -4.28 9.64
CA ARG A 123 4.96 -4.05 9.86
C ARG A 123 4.43 -3.29 8.65
N PHE A 124 3.11 -3.25 8.52
CA PHE A 124 2.47 -2.45 7.48
C PHE A 124 2.93 -0.98 7.55
N PHE A 125 3.47 -0.50 6.43
CA PHE A 125 4.01 0.84 6.21
C PHE A 125 5.24 1.20 7.08
N ASP A 126 6.07 0.22 7.45
CA ASP A 126 7.28 0.43 8.29
C ASP A 126 8.53 0.85 7.49
N PHE A 127 8.46 2.04 6.89
CA PHE A 127 9.54 2.61 6.08
C PHE A 127 10.83 2.84 6.88
N ALA A 128 10.73 3.14 8.17
CA ALA A 128 11.87 3.40 9.04
C ALA A 128 12.73 2.14 9.20
N THR A 129 12.09 1.02 9.56
CA THR A 129 12.77 -0.28 9.71
C THR A 129 13.30 -0.77 8.37
N TYR A 130 12.53 -0.61 7.28
CA TYR A 130 12.99 -0.94 5.94
C TYR A 130 14.29 -0.21 5.56
N HIS A 131 14.34 1.11 5.72
CA HIS A 131 15.53 1.89 5.38
C HIS A 131 16.73 1.57 6.27
N GLU A 132 16.51 1.28 7.55
CA GLU A 132 17.58 0.84 8.45
C GLU A 132 18.21 -0.47 7.97
N ARG A 133 17.40 -1.46 7.61
CA ARG A 133 17.87 -2.76 7.10
C ARG A 133 18.60 -2.63 5.77
N THR A 134 18.06 -1.83 4.86
CA THR A 134 18.68 -1.62 3.54
C THR A 134 20.04 -0.95 3.67
N ARG A 135 20.18 0.04 4.58
CA ARG A 135 21.49 0.65 4.88
C ARG A 135 22.49 -0.39 5.41
N GLN A 136 22.10 -1.19 6.38
CA GLN A 136 22.97 -2.23 6.96
C GLN A 136 23.40 -3.29 5.92
N ARG A 137 22.53 -3.65 4.97
CA ARG A 137 22.87 -4.56 3.86
C ARG A 137 23.88 -3.95 2.88
N SER A 138 23.74 -2.67 2.57
CA SER A 138 24.69 -1.95 1.70
C SER A 138 26.07 -1.84 2.35
N ASP A 139 26.14 -1.60 3.66
CA ASP A 139 27.39 -1.49 4.41
C ASP A 139 28.15 -2.83 4.54
N LEU A 140 27.46 -3.96 4.37
CA LEU A 140 28.04 -5.31 4.42
C LEU A 140 28.47 -5.87 3.05
N SER A 141 28.30 -5.10 1.97
CA SER A 141 28.80 -5.51 0.64
C SER A 141 30.30 -5.19 0.52
N PRO A 142 31.17 -6.17 0.18
CA PRO A 142 32.59 -5.91 -0.02
C PRO A 142 32.80 -4.94 -1.19
N PRO A 143 33.83 -4.06 -1.16
CA PRO A 143 34.13 -3.20 -2.30
C PRO A 143 34.34 -4.05 -3.55
N ALA A 144 33.70 -3.65 -4.64
CA ALA A 144 33.88 -4.29 -5.95
C ALA A 144 35.38 -4.33 -6.26
N GLN A 145 35.91 -5.55 -6.43
CA GLN A 145 37.28 -5.73 -6.89
C GLN A 145 37.36 -5.18 -8.32
N THR A 146 37.95 -4.00 -8.49
CA THR A 146 38.37 -3.47 -9.77
C THR A 146 39.54 -4.30 -10.28
N SER A 147 39.30 -5.03 -11.36
CA SER A 147 40.33 -5.66 -12.21
C SER A 147 41.03 -4.65 -13.10
#